data_AF-A0A840WTI3-F1
#
_entry.id   AF-A0A840WTI3-F1
#
_cell.length_a   1.000
_cell.length_b   1.000
_cell.length_c   1.000
_cell.angle_alpha   90.00
_cell.angle_beta   90.00
_cell.angle_gamma   90.00
#
_symmetry.space_group_name_H-M   'P 1'
#
loop_
_entity.id
_entity.type
_entity.pdbx_description
1 polymer ?
#
loop_
_entity_poly.entity_id
_entity_poly.type
_entity_poly.pdbx_seq_one_letter_code
_entity_poly.pdbx_strand_id
1 'polypeptide(L)'
;MNLYFVHVAGTGPESGRVHEFLALPCDEQERPGVGVVVEMGVFAARQILDQQIGAIRWHQDQGVVSGIYVAPRMRRQRVATALWRTACNLYTMSTGGRALRISGRRTVLGDLLARRVCDPPPPLGELVLPMTPRSEIDGAEQRQLAPDDVEEAVRHYRYLGVSAQMLRAYCAPTADQAWIQHSSARRGQS
;
A
#
# COMPACT_ATOMS: atom_id res chain seq x y z
N MET A 1 -2.51 11.44 16.17
CA MET A 1 -2.88 10.02 16.35
C MET A 1 -1.60 9.23 16.54
N ASN A 2 -1.48 8.56 17.69
CA ASN A 2 -0.38 7.64 17.95
C ASN A 2 -0.71 6.28 17.32
N LEU A 3 0.32 5.65 16.76
CA LEU A 3 0.25 4.37 16.07
C LEU A 3 1.16 3.40 16.80
N TYR A 4 0.73 2.15 16.91
CA TYR A 4 1.64 1.06 17.21
C TYR A 4 1.61 0.06 16.07
N PHE A 5 2.62 -0.81 16.07
CA PHE A 5 2.80 -1.74 14.98
C PHE A 5 2.99 -3.16 15.49
N VAL A 6 2.39 -4.10 14.77
CA VAL A 6 2.54 -5.54 15.01
C VAL A 6 3.30 -6.14 13.85
N HIS A 7 4.40 -6.85 14.15
CA HIS A 7 5.17 -7.61 13.18
C HIS A 7 4.73 -9.06 13.18
N VAL A 8 4.35 -9.54 12.00
CA VAL A 8 3.97 -10.92 11.75
C VAL A 8 4.98 -11.50 10.75
N ALA A 9 5.67 -12.57 11.14
CA ALA A 9 6.48 -13.36 10.23
C ALA A 9 5.69 -14.59 9.80
N GLY A 10 5.74 -14.92 8.51
CA GLY A 10 5.08 -16.10 7.94
C GLY A 10 5.88 -16.73 6.81
N THR A 11 5.40 -17.89 6.35
CA THR A 11 5.94 -18.60 5.17
C THR A 11 5.08 -18.31 3.95
N GLY A 12 5.68 -17.78 2.89
CA GLY A 12 5.01 -17.56 1.61
C GLY A 12 4.83 -18.84 0.79
N PRO A 13 4.05 -18.79 -0.30
CA PRO A 13 3.76 -19.94 -1.16
C PRO A 13 5.01 -20.58 -1.81
N GLU A 14 6.13 -19.86 -1.89
CA GLU A 14 7.39 -20.34 -2.47
C GLU A 14 8.46 -20.67 -1.40
N SER A 15 8.07 -21.05 -0.19
CA SER A 15 8.98 -21.33 0.95
C SER A 15 9.88 -20.17 1.42
N GLY A 16 9.78 -19.00 0.79
CA GLY A 16 10.42 -17.76 1.23
C GLY A 16 9.72 -17.15 2.45
N ARG A 17 10.50 -16.55 3.35
CA ARG A 17 9.97 -15.82 4.50
C ARG A 17 9.28 -14.53 4.03
N VAL A 18 8.01 -14.39 4.38
CA VAL A 18 7.22 -13.18 4.15
C VAL A 18 7.02 -12.50 5.49
N HIS A 19 7.25 -11.20 5.52
CA HIS A 19 6.96 -10.40 6.68
C HIS A 19 5.81 -9.46 6.37
N GLU A 20 4.95 -9.28 7.36
CA GLU A 20 3.86 -8.34 7.33
C GLU A 20 3.91 -7.47 8.58
N PHE A 21 3.71 -6.18 8.40
CA PHE A 21 3.72 -5.21 9.48
C PHE A 21 2.43 -4.42 9.44
N LEU A 22 1.67 -4.50 10.53
CA LEU A 22 0.32 -3.98 10.64
C LEU A 22 0.35 -2.70 11.48
N ALA A 23 -0.24 -1.62 10.98
CA ALA A 23 -0.49 -0.42 11.75
C ALA A 23 -1.85 -0.51 12.44
N LEU A 24 -1.87 -0.26 13.74
CA LEU A 24 -3.06 -0.26 14.58
C LEU A 24 -3.19 1.08 15.32
N PRO A 25 -4.43 1.57 15.56
CA PRO A 25 -4.64 2.79 16.32
C PRO A 25 -4.30 2.56 17.81
N CYS A 26 -3.60 3.50 18.46
CA CYS A 26 -3.48 3.48 19.92
C CYS A 26 -4.86 3.57 20.62
N ASP A 27 -4.93 3.09 21.86
CA ASP A 27 -6.12 3.28 22.70
C ASP A 27 -6.31 4.77 23.08
N GLU A 28 -7.44 5.07 23.75
CA GLU A 28 -7.77 6.44 24.20
C GLU A 28 -6.75 7.03 25.19
N GLN A 29 -5.89 6.18 25.78
CA GLN A 29 -4.81 6.59 26.68
C GLN A 29 -3.45 6.62 25.98
N GLU A 30 -3.44 6.65 24.64
CA GLU A 30 -2.25 6.68 23.79
C GLU A 30 -1.33 5.46 23.91
N ARG A 31 -1.77 4.40 24.58
CA ARG A 31 -1.00 3.17 24.70
C ARG A 31 -1.14 2.36 23.41
N PRO A 32 -0.07 1.65 22.99
CA PRO A 32 -0.25 0.54 22.07
C PRO A 32 -1.38 -0.34 22.63
N GLY A 33 -2.47 -0.51 21.87
CA GLY A 33 -3.38 -1.63 22.14
C GLY A 33 -2.56 -2.92 22.19
N VAL A 34 -3.01 -3.91 22.95
CA VAL A 34 -2.20 -5.09 23.33
C VAL A 34 -1.32 -5.57 22.16
N GLY A 35 -0.05 -5.18 22.19
CA GLY A 35 0.90 -5.42 21.13
C GLY A 35 1.39 -6.84 21.25
N VAL A 36 0.72 -7.77 20.57
CA VAL A 36 1.08 -9.18 20.62
C VAL A 36 2.03 -9.46 19.46
N VAL A 37 3.26 -9.87 19.76
CA VAL A 37 4.02 -10.72 18.83
C VAL A 37 3.29 -12.05 18.84
N VAL A 38 2.33 -12.24 17.93
CA VAL A 38 1.51 -13.46 17.90
C VAL A 38 2.18 -14.49 16.99
N GLU A 39 2.53 -15.65 17.53
CA GLU A 39 2.47 -16.88 16.73
C GLU A 39 0.98 -17.19 16.50
N MET A 40 0.43 -16.78 15.35
CA MET A 40 -1.01 -16.71 15.19
C MET A 40 -1.69 -18.07 15.05
N GLY A 41 -2.59 -18.38 15.97
CA GLY A 41 -3.80 -19.14 15.68
C GLY A 41 -4.79 -18.32 14.82
N VAL A 42 -5.54 -18.99 13.95
CA VAL A 42 -6.43 -18.38 12.91
C VAL A 42 -7.44 -17.35 13.46
N PHE A 43 -7.87 -17.49 14.72
CA PHE A 43 -8.88 -16.61 15.32
C PHE A 43 -8.33 -15.24 15.71
N ALA A 44 -7.14 -15.18 16.34
CA ALA A 44 -6.49 -13.92 16.71
C ALA A 44 -6.09 -13.10 15.48
N ALA A 45 -5.74 -13.78 14.38
CA ALA A 45 -5.47 -13.16 13.09
C ALA A 45 -6.63 -12.33 12.57
N ARG A 46 -7.84 -12.87 12.65
CA ARG A 46 -9.04 -12.24 12.09
C ARG A 46 -9.39 -10.95 12.84
N GLN A 47 -9.31 -10.96 14.17
CA GLN A 47 -9.60 -9.80 14.99
C GLN A 47 -8.60 -8.65 14.77
N ILE A 48 -7.32 -8.96 14.53
CA ILE A 48 -6.30 -7.96 14.22
C ILE A 48 -6.52 -7.35 12.84
N LEU A 49 -6.91 -8.17 11.85
CA LEU A 49 -7.23 -7.68 10.50
C LEU A 49 -8.42 -6.70 10.51
N ASP A 50 -9.41 -6.93 11.36
CA ASP A 50 -10.58 -6.05 11.47
C ASP A 50 -10.24 -4.67 12.08
N GLN A 51 -9.17 -4.57 12.86
CA GLN A 51 -8.71 -3.32 13.49
C GLN A 51 -7.59 -2.61 12.73
N GLN A 52 -7.03 -3.29 11.73
CA GLN A 52 -5.89 -2.81 10.97
C GLN A 52 -6.23 -1.55 10.18
N ILE A 53 -5.38 -0.54 10.30
CA ILE A 53 -5.49 0.70 9.54
C ILE A 53 -4.44 0.84 8.43
N GLY A 54 -3.45 -0.05 8.40
CA GLY A 54 -2.54 -0.22 7.27
C GLY A 54 -1.64 -1.45 7.37
N ALA A 55 -1.07 -1.87 6.25
CA ALA A 55 -0.14 -2.99 6.12
C ALA A 55 1.06 -2.60 5.26
N ILE A 56 2.20 -3.19 5.54
CA ILE A 56 3.29 -3.35 4.58
C ILE A 56 3.75 -4.81 4.58
N ARG A 57 3.94 -5.37 3.38
CA ARG A 57 4.37 -6.75 3.17
C ARG A 57 5.65 -6.78 2.35
N TRP A 58 6.63 -7.55 2.77
CA TRP A 58 7.87 -7.77 2.01
C TRP A 58 8.36 -9.21 2.06
N HIS A 59 9.09 -9.60 1.01
CA HIS A 59 9.78 -10.88 0.91
C HIS A 59 11.20 -10.71 1.46
N GLN A 60 11.57 -11.52 2.46
CA GLN A 60 12.85 -11.37 3.16
C GLN A 60 14.04 -11.58 2.22
N ASP A 61 14.01 -12.61 1.39
CA ASP A 61 15.16 -12.99 0.56
C ASP A 61 15.42 -11.95 -0.54
N GLN A 62 14.34 -11.46 -1.16
CA GLN A 62 14.38 -10.50 -2.25
C GLN A 62 14.62 -9.06 -1.77
N GLY A 63 14.26 -8.76 -0.51
CA GLY A 63 14.27 -7.40 0.02
C GLY A 63 13.35 -6.47 -0.76
N VAL A 64 12.18 -6.98 -1.17
CA VAL A 64 11.20 -6.22 -1.97
C VAL A 64 9.85 -6.20 -1.26
N VAL A 65 9.32 -4.99 -1.08
CA VAL A 65 7.94 -4.74 -0.66
C VAL A 65 7.00 -5.05 -1.81
N SER A 66 6.11 -6.02 -1.59
CA SER A 66 5.10 -6.46 -2.56
C SER A 66 3.76 -5.75 -2.37
N GLY A 67 3.52 -5.13 -1.21
CA GLY A 67 2.29 -4.35 -0.99
C GLY A 67 2.40 -3.38 0.18
N ILE A 68 1.78 -2.22 0.01
CA ILE A 68 1.48 -1.27 1.08
C ILE A 68 0.00 -0.93 0.98
N TYR A 69 -0.74 -1.18 2.04
CA TYR A 69 -2.16 -0.85 2.15
C TYR A 69 -2.36 0.12 3.30
N VAL A 70 -3.29 1.06 3.14
CA VAL A 70 -3.78 1.92 4.22
C VAL A 70 -5.27 2.07 4.01
N ALA A 71 -6.04 1.86 5.09
CA ALA A 71 -7.48 2.05 5.10
C ALA A 71 -7.84 3.43 4.55
N PRO A 72 -8.82 3.58 3.64
CA PRO A 72 -9.12 4.83 2.96
C PRO A 72 -9.18 6.06 3.87
N ARG A 73 -9.96 6.01 4.95
CA ARG A 73 -10.09 7.09 5.95
C ARG A 73 -8.78 7.51 6.65
N MET A 74 -7.77 6.64 6.62
CA MET A 74 -6.44 6.88 7.21
C MET A 74 -5.41 7.35 6.16
N ARG A 75 -5.84 7.42 4.90
CA ARG A 75 -5.28 8.17 3.76
C ARG A 75 -4.70 9.51 4.22
N ARG A 76 -3.50 9.88 3.75
CA ARG A 76 -2.86 11.21 3.95
C ARG A 76 -2.47 11.55 5.40
N GLN A 77 -2.57 10.62 6.34
CA GLN A 77 -2.16 10.80 7.74
C GLN A 77 -0.76 10.23 8.04
N ARG A 78 0.11 10.11 7.02
CA ARG A 78 1.48 9.56 7.11
C ARG A 78 1.61 8.09 7.57
N VAL A 79 0.51 7.34 7.70
CA VAL A 79 0.51 5.91 8.06
C VAL A 79 1.46 5.09 7.17
N ALA A 80 1.32 5.22 5.85
CA ALA A 80 2.16 4.50 4.89
C ALA A 80 3.66 4.87 5.00
N THR A 81 3.96 6.13 5.28
CA THR A 81 5.35 6.59 5.51
C THR A 81 5.93 5.98 6.77
N ALA A 82 5.14 5.88 7.83
CA ALA A 82 5.57 5.25 9.08
C ALA A 82 5.79 3.74 8.89
N LEU A 83 4.86 3.05 8.23
CA LEU A 83 5.01 1.64 7.84
C LEU A 83 6.30 1.39 7.04
N TRP A 84 6.55 2.21 6.01
CA TRP A 84 7.76 2.10 5.18
C TRP A 84 9.05 2.28 5.99
N ARG A 85 9.15 3.36 6.79
CA ARG A 85 10.34 3.64 7.60
C ARG A 85 10.62 2.51 8.59
N THR A 86 9.60 2.01 9.26
CA THR A 86 9.77 0.94 10.23
C THR A 86 10.18 -0.38 9.56
N ALA A 87 9.56 -0.73 8.42
CA ALA A 87 9.97 -1.91 7.65
C ALA A 87 11.42 -1.81 7.15
N CYS A 88 11.85 -0.64 6.68
CA CYS A 88 13.24 -0.39 6.29
C CYS A 88 14.21 -0.59 7.45
N ASN A 89 13.89 -0.07 8.64
CA ASN A 89 14.74 -0.23 9.82
C ASN A 89 14.85 -1.70 10.23
N LEU A 90 13.71 -2.40 10.33
CA LEU A 90 13.67 -3.83 10.67
C LEU A 90 14.44 -4.69 9.67
N TYR A 91 14.24 -4.44 8.38
CA TYR A 91 14.94 -5.15 7.32
C TYR A 91 16.45 -4.90 7.37
N THR A 92 16.88 -3.63 7.49
CA THR A 92 18.30 -3.26 7.58
C THR A 92 18.97 -3.92 8.78
N MET A 93 18.33 -3.89 9.96
CA MET A 93 18.84 -4.52 11.17
C MET A 93 18.96 -6.04 11.04
N SER A 94 17.93 -6.70 10.50
CA SER A 94 17.89 -8.17 10.38
C SER A 94 18.81 -8.74 9.28
N THR A 95 19.27 -7.90 8.36
CA THR A 95 20.08 -8.32 7.20
C THR A 95 21.50 -7.78 7.20
N GLY A 96 21.94 -7.17 8.31
CA GLY A 96 23.30 -6.63 8.42
C GLY A 96 23.57 -5.45 7.49
N GLY A 97 22.56 -4.62 7.20
CA GLY A 97 22.73 -3.39 6.43
C GLY A 97 22.16 -3.40 5.01
N ARG A 98 21.46 -4.46 4.57
CA ARG A 98 20.83 -4.45 3.23
C ARG A 98 19.62 -3.50 3.22
N ALA A 99 19.46 -2.76 2.13
CA ALA A 99 18.32 -1.86 1.94
C ALA A 99 17.07 -2.61 1.45
N LEU A 100 15.91 -2.23 1.99
CA LEU A 100 14.61 -2.68 1.51
C LEU A 100 14.19 -1.85 0.28
N ARG A 101 13.59 -2.49 -0.72
CA ARG A 101 13.17 -1.85 -1.98
C ARG A 101 11.66 -1.91 -2.16
N ILE A 102 11.10 -0.93 -2.87
CA ILE A 102 9.70 -0.98 -3.33
C ILE A 102 9.64 -1.67 -4.69
N SER A 103 8.63 -2.53 -4.89
CA SER A 103 8.35 -3.14 -6.20
C SER A 103 8.15 -2.09 -7.31
N GLY A 104 8.50 -2.46 -8.54
CA GLY A 104 8.21 -1.66 -9.74
C GLY A 104 6.74 -1.70 -10.17
N ARG A 105 5.94 -2.61 -9.62
CA ARG A 105 4.50 -2.76 -9.90
C ARG A 105 3.68 -2.03 -8.84
N ARG A 106 3.03 -0.92 -9.19
CA ARG A 106 2.42 0.01 -8.21
C ARG A 106 1.13 0.64 -8.73
N THR A 107 0.22 0.97 -7.83
CA THR A 107 -0.90 1.88 -8.14
C THR A 107 -0.38 3.31 -8.30
N VAL A 108 -1.19 4.22 -8.85
CA VAL A 108 -0.82 5.65 -8.91
C VAL A 108 -0.53 6.21 -7.51
N LEU A 109 -1.37 5.93 -6.52
CA LEU A 109 -1.11 6.34 -5.13
C LEU A 109 0.15 5.70 -4.56
N GLY A 110 0.43 4.44 -4.92
CA GLY A 110 1.66 3.74 -4.53
C GLY A 110 2.93 4.38 -5.12
N ASP A 111 2.90 4.82 -6.37
CA ASP A 111 4.03 5.51 -7.00
C ASP A 111 4.25 6.90 -6.40
N LEU A 112 3.17 7.65 -6.14
CA LEU A 112 3.23 8.94 -5.44
C LEU A 112 3.81 8.80 -4.02
N LEU A 113 3.46 7.71 -3.31
CA LEU A 113 4.09 7.38 -2.04
C LEU A 113 5.58 7.08 -2.22
N ALA A 114 5.95 6.23 -3.18
CA ALA A 114 7.34 5.83 -3.42
C ALA A 114 8.24 7.04 -3.69
N ARG A 115 7.79 7.98 -4.52
CA ARG A 115 8.49 9.25 -4.78
C ARG A 115 8.70 10.12 -3.55
N ARG A 116 7.83 9.98 -2.54
CA ARG A 116 7.90 10.75 -1.30
C ARG A 116 8.80 10.10 -0.24
N VAL A 117 8.92 8.77 -0.26
CA VAL A 117 9.59 8.02 0.81
C VAL A 117 10.94 7.40 0.40
N CYS A 118 11.27 7.43 -0.89
CA CYS A 118 12.53 6.97 -1.43
C CYS A 118 13.26 8.13 -2.13
N ASP A 119 14.59 8.17 -1.94
CA ASP A 119 15.47 9.11 -2.62
C ASP A 119 16.75 8.38 -3.08
N PRO A 120 16.98 8.20 -4.40
CA PRO A 120 16.08 8.59 -5.49
C PRO A 120 14.81 7.71 -5.54
N PRO A 121 13.72 8.19 -6.17
CA PRO A 121 12.53 7.39 -6.39
C PRO A 121 12.81 6.12 -7.22
N PRO A 122 12.33 4.93 -6.81
CA PRO A 122 12.55 3.71 -7.57
C PRO A 122 11.81 3.75 -8.91
N PRO A 123 12.37 3.15 -9.98
CA PRO A 123 11.72 3.12 -11.29
C PRO A 123 10.35 2.45 -11.21
N LEU A 124 9.40 2.96 -11.99
CA LEU A 124 8.08 2.38 -12.18
C LEU A 124 8.13 1.42 -13.37
N GLY A 125 7.88 0.14 -13.13
CA GLY A 125 7.80 -0.88 -14.16
C GLY A 125 6.39 -1.05 -14.72
N GLU A 126 5.37 -1.02 -13.85
CA GLU A 126 3.98 -1.25 -14.23
C GLU A 126 3.04 -0.43 -13.32
N LEU A 127 2.09 0.27 -13.93
CA LEU A 127 0.92 0.78 -13.22
C LEU A 127 -0.14 -0.31 -13.11
N VAL A 128 -0.64 -0.52 -11.89
CA VAL A 128 -1.78 -1.39 -11.62
C VAL A 128 -2.98 -0.58 -11.15
N LEU A 129 -4.17 -1.15 -11.35
CA LEU A 129 -5.39 -0.50 -10.91
C LEU A 129 -5.45 -0.33 -9.38
N PRO A 130 -6.20 0.68 -8.90
CA PRO A 130 -6.54 0.82 -7.49
C PRO A 130 -7.05 -0.49 -6.88
N MET A 131 -6.61 -0.78 -5.66
CA MET A 131 -7.00 -1.98 -4.93
C MET A 131 -8.17 -1.75 -3.97
N THR A 132 -8.54 -0.49 -3.71
CA THR A 132 -9.60 -0.15 -2.74
C THR A 132 -10.96 -0.64 -3.25
N PRO A 133 -11.61 -1.62 -2.62
CA PRO A 133 -12.97 -1.99 -2.99
C PRO A 133 -13.95 -0.88 -2.58
N ARG A 134 -15.09 -0.81 -3.29
CA ARG A 134 -16.14 0.15 -2.95
C ARG A 134 -16.64 0.05 -1.51
N SER A 135 -16.63 -1.14 -0.91
CA SER A 135 -17.09 -1.37 0.47
C SER A 135 -16.21 -0.72 1.54
N GLU A 136 -15.01 -0.24 1.21
CA GLU A 136 -14.06 0.34 2.16
C GLU A 136 -14.01 1.88 2.15
N ILE A 137 -14.80 2.54 1.30
CA ILE A 137 -14.70 3.99 1.10
C ILE A 137 -15.55 4.81 2.07
N ASP A 138 -16.37 4.17 2.90
CA ASP A 138 -17.26 4.85 3.81
C ASP A 138 -16.48 5.78 4.76
N GLY A 139 -16.87 7.06 4.78
CA GLY A 139 -16.21 8.10 5.56
C GLY A 139 -14.85 8.58 5.02
N ALA A 140 -14.39 8.10 3.86
CA ALA A 140 -13.17 8.58 3.22
C ALA A 140 -13.45 9.80 2.33
N GLU A 141 -12.56 10.79 2.39
CA GLU A 141 -12.59 11.93 1.48
C GLU A 141 -12.03 11.55 0.10
N GLN A 142 -12.45 12.26 -0.95
CA GLN A 142 -11.98 12.03 -2.32
C GLN A 142 -10.44 12.04 -2.45
N ARG A 143 -9.77 12.96 -1.75
CA ARG A 143 -8.30 13.09 -1.71
C ARG A 143 -7.58 11.91 -1.06
N GLN A 144 -8.31 11.09 -0.31
CA GLN A 144 -7.82 9.84 0.28
C GLN A 144 -8.00 8.65 -0.66
N LEU A 145 -8.92 8.74 -1.62
CA LEU A 145 -9.23 7.66 -2.56
C LEU A 145 -8.43 7.74 -3.86
N ALA A 146 -8.15 8.96 -4.33
CA ALA A 146 -7.53 9.23 -5.61
C ALA A 146 -6.39 10.27 -5.49
N PRO A 147 -5.59 10.47 -6.55
CA PRO A 147 -4.65 11.59 -6.64
C PRO A 147 -5.37 12.93 -6.44
N ASP A 148 -4.69 13.90 -5.83
CA ASP A 148 -5.25 15.24 -5.60
C ASP A 148 -5.49 15.97 -6.93
N ASP A 149 -4.63 15.74 -7.92
CA ASP A 149 -4.75 16.22 -9.29
C ASP A 149 -4.63 15.04 -10.26
N VAL A 150 -5.77 14.61 -10.80
CA VAL A 150 -5.86 13.48 -11.74
C VAL A 150 -5.26 13.84 -13.09
N GLU A 151 -5.42 15.08 -13.56
CA GLU A 151 -4.94 15.48 -14.87
C GLU A 151 -3.41 15.65 -14.86
N GLU A 152 -2.84 16.13 -13.75
CA GLU A 152 -1.40 16.09 -13.55
C GLU A 152 -0.87 14.65 -13.48
N ALA A 153 -1.55 13.76 -12.76
CA ALA A 153 -1.17 12.35 -12.75
C ALA A 153 -1.21 11.74 -14.17
N VAL A 154 -2.27 12.00 -14.94
CA VAL A 154 -2.38 11.56 -16.33
C VAL A 154 -1.23 12.09 -17.17
N ARG A 155 -0.93 13.40 -17.09
CA ARG A 155 0.20 14.02 -17.82
C ARG A 155 1.52 13.38 -17.45
N HIS A 156 1.75 13.19 -16.15
CA HIS A 156 2.95 12.61 -15.61
C HIS A 156 3.21 11.19 -16.12
N TYR A 157 2.17 10.35 -16.27
CA TYR A 157 2.32 8.96 -16.74
C TYR A 157 2.18 8.77 -18.26
N ARG A 158 2.09 9.84 -19.06
CA ARG A 158 1.96 9.72 -20.53
C ARG A 158 3.12 8.97 -21.19
N TYR A 159 4.30 9.01 -20.58
CA TYR A 159 5.49 8.31 -21.09
C TYR A 159 5.33 6.79 -21.13
N LEU A 160 4.34 6.23 -20.42
CA LEU A 160 4.04 4.79 -20.44
C LEU A 160 3.36 4.34 -21.75
N GLY A 161 3.03 5.26 -22.67
CA GLY A 161 2.43 4.92 -23.97
C GLY A 161 0.99 4.43 -23.90
N VAL A 162 0.34 4.52 -22.74
CA VAL A 162 -1.08 4.19 -22.55
C VAL A 162 -1.98 5.40 -22.82
N SER A 163 -3.22 5.15 -23.24
CA SER A 163 -4.17 6.22 -23.55
C SER A 163 -4.55 7.01 -22.30
N ALA A 164 -4.90 8.30 -22.47
CA ALA A 164 -5.34 9.14 -21.36
C ALA A 164 -6.59 8.57 -20.64
N GLN A 165 -7.48 7.90 -21.38
CA GLN A 165 -8.65 7.25 -20.79
C GLN A 165 -8.24 6.07 -19.89
N MET A 166 -7.23 5.30 -20.28
CA MET A 166 -6.68 4.23 -19.46
C MET A 166 -5.94 4.77 -18.23
N LEU A 167 -5.19 5.87 -18.38
CA LEU A 167 -4.56 6.57 -17.26
C LEU A 167 -5.56 7.08 -16.22
N ARG A 168 -6.73 7.57 -16.66
CA ARG A 168 -7.81 7.96 -15.74
C ARG A 168 -8.38 6.76 -14.98
N ALA A 169 -8.45 5.58 -15.59
CA ALA A 169 -8.86 4.36 -14.89
C ALA A 169 -7.88 3.98 -13.76
N TYR A 170 -6.57 4.15 -13.96
CA TYR A 170 -5.57 3.96 -12.90
C TYR A 170 -5.68 4.98 -11.75
N CYS A 171 -6.31 6.13 -12.00
CA CYS A 171 -6.53 7.18 -11.01
C CYS A 171 -7.90 7.09 -10.31
N ALA A 172 -8.71 6.07 -10.63
CA ALA A 172 -10.06 5.96 -10.09
C ALA A 172 -10.07 5.79 -8.56
N PRO A 173 -11.11 6.28 -7.86
CA PRO A 173 -11.20 6.16 -6.40
C PRO A 173 -11.27 4.72 -5.87
N THR A 174 -11.85 3.81 -6.65
CA THR A 174 -12.09 2.40 -6.28
C THR A 174 -11.69 1.44 -7.39
N ALA A 175 -11.41 0.19 -7.01
CA ALA A 175 -11.15 -0.92 -7.92
C ALA A 175 -12.33 -1.15 -8.88
N ASP A 176 -13.56 -1.08 -8.36
CA ASP A 176 -14.79 -1.24 -9.12
C ASP A 176 -14.91 -0.19 -10.24
N GLN A 177 -14.74 1.09 -9.89
CA GLN A 177 -14.77 2.19 -10.87
C GLN A 177 -13.62 2.07 -11.87
N ALA A 178 -12.43 1.72 -11.39
CA ALA A 178 -11.27 1.51 -12.23
C ALA A 178 -11.56 0.42 -13.28
N TRP A 179 -12.21 -0.68 -12.90
CA TRP A 179 -12.53 -1.77 -13.82
C TRP A 179 -13.53 -1.36 -14.91
N ILE A 180 -14.58 -0.61 -14.53
CA ILE A 180 -15.57 -0.11 -15.49
C ILE A 180 -14.90 0.83 -16.51
N GLN A 181 -14.10 1.78 -16.02
CA GLN A 181 -13.40 2.75 -16.86
C GLN A 181 -12.36 2.07 -17.76
N HIS A 182 -11.57 1.16 -17.22
CA HIS A 182 -10.56 0.41 -17.94
C HIS A 182 -11.16 -0.46 -19.05
N SER A 183 -12.26 -1.16 -18.76
CA SER A 183 -12.97 -2.00 -19.74
C SER A 183 -13.59 -1.16 -20.87
N SER A 184 -14.08 0.02 -20.53
CA SER A 184 -14.64 0.96 -21.52
C SER A 184 -13.55 1.57 -22.40
N ALA A 185 -12.41 1.92 -21.82
CA ALA A 185 -11.24 2.44 -22.53
C ALA A 185 -10.62 1.43 -23.50
N ARG A 186 -10.68 0.13 -23.18
CA ARG A 186 -10.23 -0.94 -24.08
C ARG A 186 -11.15 -1.10 -25.29
N ARG A 187 -12.47 -0.99 -25.11
CA ARG A 187 -13.46 -1.12 -26.19
C ARG A 187 -13.47 0.06 -27.17
N GLY A 188 -13.05 1.25 -26.74
CA GLY A 188 -12.94 2.42 -27.61
C GLY A 188 -11.65 2.50 -28.44
N GLN A 189 -10.74 1.53 -28.31
CA GLN A 189 -9.46 1.46 -29.04
C GLN A 189 -9.47 0.38 -30.15
N SER A 190 -10.53 -0.41 -30.22
CA SER A 190 -10.81 -1.44 -31.24
C SER A 190 -11.82 -0.94 -32.24
#